data_AF-A0A445ABA6-F1
#
_entry.id   AF-A0A445ABA6-F1
#
_cell.length_a   1.000
_cell.length_b   1.000
_cell.length_c   1.000
_cell.angle_alpha   90.00
_cell.angle_beta   90.00
_cell.angle_gamma   90.00
#
_symmetry.space_group_name_H-M   'P 1'
#
loop_
_entity.id
_entity.type
_entity.pdbx_description
1 polymer ?
#
loop_
_entity_poly.entity_id
_entity_poly.type
_entity_poly.pdbx_seq_one_letter_code
_entity_poly.pdbx_strand_id
1 'polypeptide(L)'
;MSNAGDLHWKQVSFNMNSNLQVIAKMKSKHMAGTFTKKKKCIVTGVCSDVQAWPGREKEDLIEKRAYFGIKTAERIIEFECESKRDKQFWLDGIQYMLNCCAKAA
;
A
#
# COMPACT_ATOMS: atom_id res chain seq x y z
N MET A 1 17.59 9.56 -17.78
CA MET A 1 16.21 9.55 -18.32
C MET A 1 15.54 8.25 -17.88
N SER A 2 14.92 8.25 -16.71
CA SER A 2 14.18 7.11 -16.16
C SER A 2 12.71 7.27 -16.53
N ASN A 3 12.19 6.31 -17.30
CA ASN A 3 10.83 6.27 -17.83
C ASN A 3 9.81 6.76 -16.79
N ALA A 4 8.92 7.64 -17.23
CA ALA A 4 7.73 8.04 -16.51
C ALA A 4 7.06 6.79 -15.94
N GLY A 5 7.18 6.60 -14.63
CA GLY A 5 6.45 5.57 -13.91
C GLY A 5 5.01 6.00 -13.95
N ASP A 6 4.27 5.55 -14.97
CA ASP A 6 2.85 5.80 -15.07
C ASP A 6 2.22 5.46 -13.72
N LEU A 7 1.67 6.48 -13.08
CA LEU A 7 0.88 6.38 -11.86
C LEU A 7 -0.44 5.68 -12.21
N HIS A 8 -0.38 4.38 -12.49
CA HIS A 8 -1.56 3.55 -12.70
C HIS A 8 -2.09 3.13 -11.34
N TRP A 9 -3.30 3.59 -11.01
CA TRP A 9 -4.03 3.11 -9.84
C TRP A 9 -4.13 1.59 -9.88
N LYS A 10 -3.55 0.95 -8.86
CA LYS A 10 -3.61 -0.50 -8.68
C LYS A 10 -4.76 -0.82 -7.76
N GLN A 11 -5.48 -1.90 -8.04
CA GLN A 11 -6.38 -2.45 -7.03
C GLN A 11 -5.51 -3.09 -5.95
N VAL A 12 -5.58 -2.56 -4.73
CA VAL A 12 -4.89 -3.07 -3.56
C VAL A 12 -5.90 -3.65 -2.59
N SER A 13 -5.63 -4.83 -2.06
CA SER A 13 -6.38 -5.39 -0.94
C SER A 13 -5.47 -6.14 0.01
N PHE A 14 -5.90 -6.25 1.26
CA PHE A 14 -5.18 -6.96 2.31
C PHE A 14 -6.08 -8.05 2.86
N ASN A 15 -5.53 -9.23 3.11
CA ASN A 15 -6.28 -10.29 3.75
C ASN A 15 -5.39 -11.23 4.55
N MET A 16 -5.99 -12.03 5.42
CA MET A 16 -5.29 -13.09 6.15
C MET A 16 -5.36 -14.39 5.34
N ASN A 17 -4.26 -15.15 5.30
CA ASN A 17 -4.24 -16.51 4.75
C ASN A 17 -4.44 -17.57 5.85
N SER A 18 -4.49 -18.86 5.46
CA SER A 18 -4.63 -19.99 6.39
C SER A 18 -3.46 -20.14 7.37
N ASN A 19 -2.31 -19.55 7.07
CA ASN A 19 -1.12 -19.56 7.92
C ASN A 19 -1.09 -18.35 8.87
N LEU A 20 -2.22 -17.66 9.04
CA LEU A 20 -2.36 -16.45 9.84
C LEU A 20 -1.33 -15.36 9.46
N GLN A 21 -1.04 -15.23 8.16
CA GLN A 21 -0.20 -14.16 7.65
C GLN A 21 -1.05 -13.11 6.96
N VAL A 22 -0.71 -11.84 7.16
CA VAL A 22 -1.32 -10.73 6.42
C VAL A 22 -0.67 -10.66 5.04
N ILE A 23 -1.49 -10.76 4.01
CA ILE A 23 -1.08 -10.75 2.60
C ILE A 23 -1.60 -9.49 1.92
N ALA A 24 -0.69 -8.66 1.41
CA ALA A 24 -1.04 -7.60 0.48
C ALA A 24 -1.17 -8.18 -0.93
N LYS A 25 -2.26 -7.86 -1.62
CA LYS A 25 -2.55 -8.25 -3.00
C LYS A 25 -2.68 -6.99 -3.85
N MET A 26 -1.77 -6.83 -4.81
CA MET A 26 -1.78 -5.71 -5.75
C MET A 26 -2.08 -6.23 -7.15
N LYS A 27 -3.05 -5.62 -7.83
CA LYS A 27 -3.39 -5.93 -9.22
C LYS A 27 -3.25 -4.69 -10.08
N SER A 28 -2.51 -4.79 -11.17
CA SER A 28 -2.48 -3.78 -12.24
C SER A 28 -3.01 -4.35 -13.54
N LYS A 29 -3.79 -3.54 -14.26
CA LYS A 29 -4.17 -3.81 -15.65
C LYS A 29 -3.06 -3.29 -16.55
N HIS A 30 -2.57 -4.13 -17.46
CA HIS A 30 -1.57 -3.80 -18.47
C HIS A 30 -2.10 -4.20 -19.85
N MET A 31 -1.59 -3.55 -20.91
CA MET A 31 -1.98 -3.78 -22.31
C MET A 31 -3.49 -3.73 -22.54
N ALA A 32 -4.07 -2.52 -22.60
CA ALA A 32 -5.49 -2.30 -22.93
C ALA A 32 -6.50 -3.12 -22.09
N GLY A 33 -6.12 -3.55 -20.88
CA GLY A 33 -6.97 -4.33 -19.97
C GLY A 33 -6.92 -5.85 -20.13
N THR A 34 -6.18 -6.37 -21.11
CA THR A 34 -6.14 -7.81 -21.42
C THR A 34 -5.22 -8.59 -20.48
N PHE A 35 -4.20 -7.94 -19.91
CA PHE A 35 -3.24 -8.61 -19.03
C PHE A 35 -3.27 -8.05 -17.60
N THR A 36 -3.66 -8.87 -16.61
CA THR A 36 -3.65 -8.47 -15.20
C THR A 36 -2.41 -9.02 -14.49
N LYS A 37 -1.47 -8.14 -14.13
CA LYS A 37 -0.32 -8.52 -13.28
C LYS A 37 -0.76 -8.50 -11.83
N LYS A 38 -0.62 -9.64 -11.15
CA LYS A 38 -0.92 -9.80 -9.72
C LYS A 38 0.40 -9.97 -8.95
N LYS A 39 0.63 -9.14 -7.93
CA LYS A 39 1.72 -9.32 -6.96
C LYS A 39 1.12 -9.58 -5.58
N LYS A 40 1.68 -10.55 -4.86
CA LYS A 40 1.36 -10.80 -3.45
C LYS A 40 2.62 -10.67 -2.61
N CYS A 41 2.52 -10.14 -1.40
CA CYS A 41 3.61 -10.14 -0.43
C CYS A 41 3.07 -10.31 0.99
N ILE A 42 3.87 -10.95 1.84
CA ILE A 42 3.61 -11.03 3.28
C ILE A 42 3.94 -9.66 3.89
N VAL A 43 3.02 -9.15 4.70
CA VAL A 43 3.18 -7.90 5.44
C VAL A 43 3.66 -8.23 6.84
N THR A 44 4.72 -7.56 7.27
CA THR A 44 5.31 -7.72 8.62
C THR A 44 5.14 -6.48 9.48
N GLY A 45 4.63 -5.38 8.94
CA GLY A 45 4.41 -4.13 9.66
C GLY A 45 3.87 -3.02 8.78
N VAL A 46 3.59 -1.88 9.40
CA VAL A 46 3.20 -0.63 8.74
C VAL A 46 4.21 0.49 9.02
N CYS A 47 4.15 1.55 8.21
CA CYS A 47 4.95 2.77 8.36
C CYS A 47 4.03 3.98 8.17
N SER A 48 3.87 4.80 9.21
CA SER A 48 3.10 6.05 9.16
C SER A 48 3.90 7.22 8.60
N ASP A 49 5.22 7.18 8.69
CA ASP A 49 6.07 8.36 8.50
C ASP A 49 6.67 8.40 7.10
N VAL A 50 5.80 8.21 6.09
CA VAL A 50 6.18 8.30 4.68
C VAL A 50 6.02 9.74 4.22
N GLN A 51 7.09 10.31 3.67
CA GLN A 51 7.10 11.65 3.11
C GLN A 51 6.43 11.69 1.73
N ALA A 52 6.03 12.87 1.29
CA ALA A 52 5.55 13.05 -0.08
C ALA A 52 6.64 12.65 -1.08
N TRP A 53 6.25 11.97 -2.17
CA TRP A 53 7.20 11.57 -3.20
C TRP A 53 7.76 12.77 -3.96
N PRO A 54 9.03 12.70 -4.43
CA PRO A 54 9.62 13.78 -5.21
C PRO A 54 8.72 14.20 -6.38
N GLY A 55 8.51 15.51 -6.55
CA GLY A 55 7.65 16.05 -7.60
C GLY A 55 6.16 16.14 -7.27
N ARG A 56 5.72 15.73 -6.06
CA ARG A 56 4.35 15.91 -5.53
C ARG A 56 4.22 17.13 -4.61
N GLU A 57 5.26 17.94 -4.52
CA GLU A 57 5.47 18.98 -3.49
C GLU A 57 4.58 20.22 -3.67
N LYS A 58 3.98 20.41 -4.87
CA LYS A 58 3.24 21.63 -5.24
C LYS A 58 1.72 21.45 -5.34
N GLU A 59 1.18 20.26 -5.12
CA GLU A 59 -0.27 19.98 -5.22
C GLU A 59 -1.07 20.38 -3.95
N ASP A 60 -0.44 21.13 -3.03
CA ASP A 60 -0.86 21.43 -1.65
C ASP A 60 -2.18 22.22 -1.45
N LEU A 61 -2.93 22.57 -2.51
CA LEU A 61 -4.08 23.47 -2.38
C LEU A 61 -5.45 22.77 -2.29
N ILE A 62 -5.56 21.50 -2.67
CA ILE A 62 -6.86 20.79 -2.68
C ILE A 62 -6.64 19.37 -2.14
N GLU A 63 -6.98 19.19 -0.86
CA GLU A 63 -6.91 17.96 -0.06
C GLU A 63 -5.52 17.30 0.00
N LYS A 64 -4.90 17.38 1.19
CA LYS A 64 -3.55 16.83 1.42
C LYS A 64 -3.55 15.32 1.22
N ARG A 65 -3.08 14.89 0.05
CA ARG A 65 -2.63 13.52 -0.20
C ARG A 65 -1.79 13.06 0.98
N ALA A 66 -1.99 11.82 1.38
CA ALA A 66 -1.31 11.24 2.52
C ALA A 66 -0.61 9.96 2.09
N TYR A 67 0.50 9.64 2.75
CA TYR A 67 1.33 8.51 2.37
C TYR A 67 1.51 7.56 3.55
N PHE A 68 1.54 6.27 3.27
CA PHE A 68 1.90 5.24 4.24
C PHE A 68 2.69 4.13 3.55
N GLY A 69 3.33 3.28 4.35
CA GLY A 69 4.08 2.13 3.86
C GLY A 69 3.67 0.84 4.54
N ILE A 70 3.87 -0.27 3.84
CA ILE A 70 3.86 -1.61 4.42
C ILE A 70 5.28 -2.18 4.41
N LYS A 71 5.67 -2.84 5.50
CA LYS A 71 6.93 -3.56 5.60
C LYS A 71 6.74 -4.98 5.07
N THR A 72 7.68 -5.42 4.25
CA THR A 72 7.78 -6.80 3.77
C THR A 72 9.18 -7.30 4.08
N ALA A 73 9.45 -8.60 3.86
CA ALA A 73 10.80 -9.15 4.04
C ALA A 73 11.85 -8.49 3.13
N GLU A 74 11.45 -7.99 1.97
CA GLU A 74 12.37 -7.41 0.98
C GLU A 74 12.56 -5.90 1.14
N ARG A 75 11.46 -5.18 1.34
CA ARG A 75 11.44 -3.71 1.30
C ARG A 75 10.17 -3.13 1.90
N ILE A 76 10.16 -1.80 2.04
CA ILE A 76 8.94 -1.03 2.25
C ILE A 76 8.26 -0.82 0.89
N ILE A 77 6.94 -1.01 0.84
CA ILE A 77 6.11 -0.63 -0.30
C ILE A 77 5.24 0.53 0.15
N GLU A 78 5.39 1.67 -0.52
CA GLU A 78 4.71 2.91 -0.20
C GLU A 78 3.44 3.07 -1.05
N PHE A 79 2.44 3.71 -0.45
CA PHE A 79 1.15 4.00 -1.07
C PHE A 79 0.80 5.47 -0.86
N GLU A 80 0.18 6.05 -1.89
CA GLU A 80 -0.49 7.34 -1.82
C GLU A 80 -1.98 7.12 -1.51
N CYS A 81 -2.55 7.99 -0.68
CA CYS A 81 -3.94 8.05 -0.31
C CYS A 81 -4.51 9.42 -0.68
N GLU A 82 -5.78 9.44 -1.04
CA GLU A 82 -6.51 10.68 -1.37
C GLU A 82 -6.63 11.59 -0.14
N SER A 83 -6.76 11.00 1.06
CA SER A 83 -6.86 11.78 2.30
C SER A 83 -6.07 11.19 3.47
N LYS A 84 -5.84 12.01 4.50
CA LYS A 84 -5.33 11.56 5.80
C LYS A 84 -6.24 10.54 6.49
N ARG A 85 -7.55 10.63 6.25
CA ARG A 85 -8.54 9.68 6.80
C ARG A 85 -8.31 8.30 6.19
N ASP A 86 -8.13 8.22 4.88
CA ASP A 86 -7.87 6.94 4.20
C ASP A 86 -6.54 6.33 4.63
N LYS A 87 -5.50 7.17 4.79
CA LYS A 87 -4.23 6.74 5.39
C LYS A 87 -4.46 6.09 6.75
N GLN A 88 -5.21 6.74 7.64
CA GLN A 88 -5.45 6.21 8.99
C GLN A 88 -6.26 4.91 8.94
N PHE A 89 -7.31 4.85 8.11
CA PHE A 89 -8.10 3.65 7.90
C PHE A 89 -7.24 2.46 7.47
N TRP A 90 -6.31 2.67 6.52
CA TRP A 90 -5.38 1.63 6.10
C TRP A 90 -4.40 1.21 7.19
N LEU A 91 -3.79 2.17 7.89
CA LEU A 91 -2.85 1.88 8.98
C LEU A 91 -3.52 1.07 10.08
N ASP A 92 -4.69 1.51 10.56
CA ASP A 92 -5.42 0.84 11.65
C ASP A 92 -5.89 -0.55 11.23
N GLY A 93 -6.47 -0.68 10.03
CA GLY A 93 -6.94 -1.97 9.52
C GLY A 93 -5.81 -2.99 9.37
N ILE A 94 -4.67 -2.59 8.81
CA ILE A 94 -3.52 -3.48 8.63
C ILE A 94 -2.89 -3.82 9.99
N GLN A 95 -2.70 -2.84 10.87
CA GLN A 95 -2.15 -3.07 12.20
C GLN A 95 -3.05 -4.00 13.03
N TYR A 96 -4.38 -3.84 12.92
CA TYR A 96 -5.34 -4.74 13.55
C TYR A 96 -5.16 -6.18 13.05
N MET A 97 -5.09 -6.37 11.73
CA MET A 97 -4.86 -7.70 11.15
C MET A 97 -3.54 -8.32 11.64
N LEU A 98 -2.45 -7.55 11.72
CA LEU A 98 -1.16 -8.01 12.23
C LEU A 98 -1.22 -8.39 13.72
N ASN A 99 -1.96 -7.63 14.53
CA ASN A 99 -2.13 -7.91 15.95
C ASN A 99 -2.98 -9.17 16.19
N CYS A 100 -3.95 -9.47 15.33
CA CYS A 100 -4.69 -10.73 15.38
C CYS A 100 -3.76 -11.95 15.17
N CYS A 101 -2.75 -11.83 14.31
CA CYS A 101 -1.75 -12.87 14.10
C CYS A 101 -0.86 -13.10 15.33
N ALA A 102 -0.44 -12.01 15.99
CA ALA A 102 0.43 -12.08 17.17
C ALA A 102 -0.22 -12.73 18.40
N LYS A 103 -1.57 -12.74 18.47
CA LYS A 103 -2.32 -13.33 19.60
C LYS A 103 -2.58 -14.83 19.46
N ALA A 104 -2.26 -15.43 18.30
CA ALA A 104 -2.48 -16.85 18.03
C ALA A 104 -1.21 -17.71 18.16
N ALA A 105 -0.10 -17.12 18.56
CA ALA A 105 1.17 -17.76 18.88
C ALA A 105 1.40 -17.74 20.39
#